data_AF-A0A356KD62-F1
#
_entry.id   AF-A0A356KD62-F1
#
_cell.length_a   1.000
_cell.length_b   1.000
_cell.length_c   1.000
_cell.angle_alpha   90.00
_cell.angle_beta   90.00
_cell.angle_gamma   90.00
#
_symmetry.space_group_name_H-M   'P 1'
#
loop_
_entity.id
_entity.type
_entity.pdbx_description
1 polymer ?
#
loop_
_entity_poly.entity_id
_entity_poly.type
_entity_poly.pdbx_seq_one_letter_code
_entity_poly.pdbx_strand_id
1 'polypeptide(L)'
;MRALRTWALLPGLVGLLAGAAGAQESQAERAALAAWRELLDVPLREVERRDLAWVKPAGSGSPKRGSFLAAKVPLAPGELRYLGFDAPRKLPPFDGTFGLPSDLSQRRFHVWRYREHYVLAASDGRREQLTVAAIARALELLRARWPRRYQAVFRGPRTAQEQLARLRARDPKKSVSFLNLTRCFAFVLDGGFSAIARSGYELGKKQRVQVGDQSVDLFQNVARVTLNFAAIQGISSHRLYQREEPLVDFLRYLRDGLVETLAHEALHCLLRRDKNVEPLFWLLIERLRSLGGEKLGKQVEEAFVVEGATRWLSGGGLSEQVSGYYRGLFSNMHRRRLGLLGGSPPTDLGLAVQAILKRYAERRGATGDDYETLFRFPIPEE
;
A
#
# COMPACT_ATOMS: atom_id res chain seq x y z
N MET A 1 -56.86 -22.42 23.55
CA MET A 1 -57.03 -23.02 22.20
C MET A 1 -57.06 -21.91 21.16
N ARG A 2 -56.60 -22.26 19.95
CA ARG A 2 -56.50 -21.48 18.71
C ARG A 2 -57.50 -20.32 18.48
N ALA A 3 -56.91 -19.23 17.96
CA ALA A 3 -57.19 -18.58 16.67
C ALA A 3 -58.10 -17.32 16.58
N LEU A 4 -57.46 -16.35 15.90
CA LEU A 4 -57.95 -15.43 14.86
C LEU A 4 -58.70 -14.15 15.26
N ARG A 5 -58.06 -13.03 14.88
CA ARG A 5 -58.52 -11.88 14.07
C ARG A 5 -57.66 -10.67 14.47
N THR A 6 -57.18 -9.73 13.68
CA THR A 6 -57.39 -9.19 12.32
C THR A 6 -56.45 -7.99 12.27
N TRP A 7 -55.63 -7.83 11.24
CA TRP A 7 -55.11 -6.50 10.86
C TRP A 7 -55.08 -6.39 9.34
N ALA A 8 -55.87 -5.45 8.85
CA ALA A 8 -55.91 -4.99 7.48
C ALA A 8 -55.69 -3.47 7.52
N LEU A 9 -54.84 -2.98 6.59
CA LEU A 9 -54.81 -1.62 6.01
C LEU A 9 -54.28 -0.50 6.94
N LEU A 10 -53.41 0.43 6.55
CA LEU A 10 -53.06 0.97 5.23
C LEU A 10 -51.61 1.54 5.22
N PRO A 11 -51.07 1.86 4.04
CA PRO A 11 -49.68 2.11 3.68
C PRO A 11 -49.32 3.60 3.70
N GLY A 12 -48.03 3.90 3.84
CA GLY A 12 -47.49 5.23 3.61
C GLY A 12 -46.03 5.31 4.05
N LEU A 13 -45.18 5.89 3.19
CA LEU A 13 -43.78 6.27 3.46
C LEU A 13 -42.69 5.20 3.37
N VAL A 14 -42.66 4.42 2.28
CA VAL A 14 -41.38 3.84 1.76
C VAL A 14 -41.15 4.14 0.26
N GLY A 15 -42.07 4.86 -0.40
CA GLY A 15 -41.85 5.37 -1.74
C GLY A 15 -41.32 6.79 -1.71
N LEU A 16 -39.99 6.99 -1.72
CA LEU A 16 -39.29 8.16 -2.29
C LEU A 16 -37.75 8.11 -2.12
N LEU A 17 -37.09 6.99 -2.44
CA LEU A 17 -35.67 6.99 -2.90
C LEU A 17 -35.39 5.85 -3.91
N ALA A 18 -36.43 5.34 -4.57
CA ALA A 18 -36.32 4.55 -5.81
C ALA A 18 -36.65 5.47 -7.00
N GLY A 19 -35.88 6.55 -7.13
CA GLY A 19 -35.97 7.49 -8.23
C GLY A 19 -34.81 7.28 -9.18
N ALA A 20 -35.06 6.56 -10.27
CA ALA A 20 -34.39 6.68 -11.57
C ALA A 20 -32.95 7.24 -11.55
N ALA A 21 -31.98 6.38 -11.25
CA ALA A 21 -30.59 6.57 -11.68
C ALA A 21 -30.10 5.28 -12.35
N GLY A 22 -30.90 4.73 -13.27
CA GLY A 22 -30.34 3.95 -14.37
C GLY A 22 -29.52 4.91 -15.21
N ALA A 23 -28.26 5.11 -14.83
CA ALA A 23 -27.35 5.99 -15.52
C ALA A 23 -27.21 5.43 -16.94
N GLN A 24 -27.81 6.12 -17.92
CA GLN A 24 -27.36 5.98 -19.29
C GLN A 24 -25.86 6.24 -19.28
N GLU A 25 -25.10 5.16 -19.42
CA GLU A 25 -23.67 5.21 -19.56
C GLU A 25 -23.38 6.27 -20.64
N SER A 26 -22.68 7.33 -20.27
CA SER A 26 -22.44 8.42 -21.21
C SER A 26 -21.68 7.85 -22.41
N GLN A 27 -21.88 8.42 -23.60
CA GLN A 27 -21.11 7.99 -24.79
C GLN A 27 -19.58 8.02 -24.54
N ALA A 28 -19.12 8.90 -23.66
CA ALA A 28 -17.73 8.96 -23.20
C ALA A 28 -17.34 7.75 -22.32
N GLU A 29 -18.21 7.27 -21.45
CA GLU A 29 -17.98 6.04 -20.67
C GLU A 29 -17.97 4.80 -21.57
N ARG A 30 -18.90 4.70 -22.53
CA ARG A 30 -18.89 3.62 -23.53
C ARG A 30 -17.62 3.63 -24.38
N ALA A 31 -17.18 4.81 -24.85
CA ALA A 31 -15.96 4.95 -25.63
C ALA A 31 -14.71 4.64 -24.80
N ALA A 32 -14.66 5.11 -23.54
CA ALA A 32 -13.60 4.74 -22.62
C ALA A 32 -13.59 3.22 -22.43
N LEU A 33 -14.72 2.61 -22.08
CA LEU A 33 -14.86 1.18 -21.85
C LEU A 33 -14.45 0.34 -23.07
N ALA A 34 -14.81 0.78 -24.27
CA ALA A 34 -14.35 0.15 -25.51
C ALA A 34 -12.82 0.21 -25.64
N ALA A 35 -12.21 1.37 -25.40
CA ALA A 35 -10.75 1.52 -25.40
C ALA A 35 -10.07 0.66 -24.31
N TRP A 36 -10.70 0.49 -23.16
CA TRP A 36 -10.21 -0.40 -22.10
C TRP A 36 -10.32 -1.88 -22.45
N ARG A 37 -11.40 -2.29 -23.11
CA ARG A 37 -11.55 -3.67 -23.59
C ARG A 37 -10.51 -3.97 -24.66
N GLU A 38 -10.27 -3.03 -25.57
CA GLU A 38 -9.17 -3.13 -26.54
C GLU A 38 -7.81 -3.30 -25.84
N LEU A 39 -7.57 -2.61 -24.72
CA LEU A 39 -6.34 -2.76 -23.94
C LEU A 39 -6.14 -4.16 -23.33
N LEU A 40 -7.20 -4.93 -23.10
CA LEU A 40 -7.05 -6.31 -22.64
C LEU A 40 -6.65 -7.24 -23.78
N ASP A 41 -6.97 -6.89 -25.02
CA ASP A 41 -6.76 -7.75 -26.18
C ASP A 41 -5.42 -7.51 -26.89
N VAL A 42 -4.66 -6.49 -26.46
CA VAL A 42 -3.34 -6.18 -27.02
C VAL A 42 -2.21 -6.96 -26.35
N PRO A 43 -1.16 -7.35 -27.09
CA PRO A 43 0.05 -7.95 -26.51
C PRO A 43 0.75 -7.01 -25.52
N LEU A 44 1.46 -7.55 -24.51
CA LEU A 44 2.19 -6.77 -23.50
C LEU A 44 3.10 -5.68 -24.10
N ARG A 45 3.83 -5.98 -25.17
CA ARG A 45 4.69 -5.01 -25.88
C ARG A 45 3.93 -3.79 -26.42
N GLU A 46 2.65 -3.96 -26.74
CA GLU A 46 1.78 -2.86 -27.19
C GLU A 46 1.16 -2.15 -25.99
N VAL A 47 0.86 -2.86 -24.89
CA VAL A 47 0.51 -2.24 -23.60
C VAL A 47 1.62 -1.30 -23.13
N GLU A 48 2.89 -1.70 -23.23
CA GLU A 48 4.05 -0.87 -22.86
C GLU A 48 4.16 0.43 -23.68
N ARG A 49 3.76 0.38 -24.96
CA ARG A 49 3.74 1.54 -25.86
C ARG A 49 2.52 2.44 -25.65
N ARG A 50 1.44 1.88 -25.10
CA ARG A 50 0.20 2.59 -24.81
C ARG A 50 0.29 3.16 -23.39
N ASP A 51 0.39 4.48 -23.26
CA ASP A 51 0.21 5.13 -21.97
C ASP A 51 -1.17 4.76 -21.42
N LEU A 52 -1.27 4.18 -20.22
CA LEU A 52 -2.54 3.82 -19.57
C LEU A 52 -3.29 5.03 -18.99
N ALA A 53 -3.00 6.25 -19.47
CA ALA A 53 -3.62 7.50 -19.02
C ALA A 53 -5.12 7.64 -19.33
N TRP A 54 -5.72 6.67 -20.04
CA TRP A 54 -7.02 6.82 -20.69
C TRP A 54 -8.21 6.51 -19.80
N VAL A 55 -8.46 7.39 -18.83
CA VAL A 55 -9.72 7.35 -18.08
C VAL A 55 -10.10 8.75 -17.65
N LYS A 56 -10.78 9.49 -18.52
CA LYS A 56 -11.74 10.49 -18.03
C LYS A 56 -13.01 9.71 -17.69
N PRO A 57 -13.31 9.46 -16.41
CA PRO A 57 -14.65 8.99 -16.08
C PRO A 57 -15.60 10.15 -16.41
N ALA A 58 -16.63 9.90 -17.21
CA ALA A 58 -17.78 10.77 -17.09
C ALA A 58 -18.38 10.58 -15.68
N GLY A 59 -18.92 11.65 -15.10
CA GLY A 59 -19.73 11.54 -13.89
C GLY A 59 -19.01 11.44 -12.53
N SER A 60 -17.68 11.31 -12.46
CA SER A 60 -16.94 11.57 -11.21
C SER A 60 -15.91 12.65 -11.51
N GLY A 61 -16.00 13.80 -10.85
CA GLY A 61 -15.27 15.04 -11.18
C GLY A 61 -13.90 14.81 -11.82
N SER A 62 -13.64 15.54 -12.91
CA SER A 62 -12.35 15.52 -13.61
C SER A 62 -11.21 15.50 -12.60
N PRO A 63 -10.20 14.62 -12.75
CA PRO A 63 -9.05 14.65 -11.86
C PRO A 63 -8.54 16.09 -11.76
N LYS A 64 -8.40 16.62 -10.53
CA LYS A 64 -8.00 18.02 -10.32
C LYS A 64 -6.78 18.33 -11.20
N ARG A 65 -6.72 19.53 -11.81
CA ARG A 65 -5.58 19.94 -12.64
C ARG A 65 -4.30 19.78 -11.80
N GLY A 66 -3.30 19.06 -12.29
CA GLY A 66 -2.08 18.71 -11.52
C GLY A 66 -2.20 17.44 -10.66
N SER A 67 -3.32 16.70 -10.74
CA SER A 67 -3.45 15.41 -10.10
C SER A 67 -2.65 14.32 -10.81
N PHE A 68 -2.25 13.30 -10.06
CA PHE A 68 -1.49 12.15 -10.51
C PHE A 68 -2.19 11.38 -11.65
N LEU A 69 -3.52 11.35 -11.65
CA LEU A 69 -4.32 10.72 -12.71
C LEU A 69 -4.32 11.51 -14.02
N ALA A 70 -3.92 12.78 -13.98
CA ALA A 70 -3.73 13.63 -15.15
C ALA A 70 -2.26 13.73 -15.59
N ALA A 71 -1.32 13.14 -14.83
CA ALA A 71 0.10 13.21 -15.13
C ALA A 71 0.47 12.29 -16.30
N LYS A 72 1.07 12.88 -17.35
CA LYS A 72 1.66 12.15 -18.47
C LYS A 72 3.06 11.68 -18.07
N VAL A 73 3.13 10.57 -17.34
CA VAL A 73 4.42 9.91 -17.07
C VAL A 73 4.50 8.71 -18.00
N PRO A 74 5.24 8.80 -19.12
CA PRO A 74 5.42 7.65 -19.98
C PRO A 74 6.09 6.54 -19.18
N LEU A 75 5.57 5.32 -19.28
CA LEU A 75 6.36 4.14 -18.96
C LEU A 75 7.66 4.23 -19.76
N ALA A 76 8.79 3.88 -19.16
CA ALA A 76 10.02 3.68 -19.92
C ALA A 76 9.94 2.27 -20.55
N PRO A 77 9.54 2.11 -21.83
CA PRO A 77 9.18 0.81 -22.38
C PRO A 77 10.34 -0.20 -22.42
N GLY A 78 11.61 0.25 -22.34
CA GLY A 78 12.78 -0.64 -22.28
C GLY A 78 13.13 -1.18 -20.88
N GLU A 79 12.45 -0.70 -19.84
CA GLU A 79 12.76 -1.01 -18.43
C GLU A 79 11.92 -2.17 -17.88
N LEU A 80 10.76 -2.47 -18.46
CA LEU A 80 9.96 -3.64 -18.12
C LEU A 80 10.43 -4.82 -18.97
N ARG A 81 11.01 -5.84 -18.34
CA ARG A 81 11.59 -7.00 -19.03
C ARG A 81 11.02 -8.28 -18.48
N TYR A 82 10.50 -9.12 -19.36
CA TYR A 82 10.15 -10.49 -19.00
C TYR A 82 11.42 -11.34 -18.87
N LEU A 83 11.58 -11.99 -17.71
CA LEU A 83 12.74 -12.82 -17.38
C LEU A 83 12.47 -14.32 -17.54
N GLY A 84 11.21 -14.72 -17.67
CA GLY A 84 10.80 -16.13 -17.84
C GLY A 84 9.85 -16.62 -16.75
N PHE A 85 9.63 -17.94 -16.74
CA PHE A 85 8.75 -18.62 -15.79
C PHE A 85 9.56 -19.47 -14.81
N ASP A 86 9.78 -18.98 -13.59
CA ASP A 86 10.66 -19.64 -12.63
C ASP A 86 10.25 -19.45 -11.16
N ALA A 87 10.83 -20.25 -10.28
CA ALA A 87 10.60 -20.16 -8.84
C ALA A 87 11.41 -19.02 -8.21
N PRO A 88 10.86 -18.27 -7.23
CA PRO A 88 11.55 -17.13 -6.63
C PRO A 88 12.94 -17.47 -6.11
N ARG A 89 13.11 -18.62 -5.44
CA ARG A 89 14.40 -19.05 -4.88
C ARG A 89 15.55 -19.18 -5.90
N LYS A 90 15.24 -19.30 -7.19
CA LYS A 90 16.23 -19.37 -8.27
C LYS A 90 16.59 -17.99 -8.83
N LEU A 91 15.84 -16.97 -8.47
CA LEU A 91 16.09 -15.60 -8.89
C LEU A 91 17.15 -14.97 -7.96
N PRO A 92 18.15 -14.26 -8.51
CA PRO A 92 19.20 -13.62 -7.72
C PRO A 92 18.74 -12.80 -6.49
N PRO A 93 17.67 -11.98 -6.55
CA PRO A 93 17.23 -11.23 -5.36
C PRO A 93 16.78 -12.11 -4.18
N PHE A 94 16.24 -13.30 -4.43
CA PHE A 94 15.69 -14.19 -3.40
C PHE A 94 16.68 -15.28 -2.97
N ASP A 95 17.84 -15.37 -3.63
CA ASP A 95 18.87 -16.32 -3.26
C ASP A 95 19.37 -16.07 -1.83
N GLY A 96 19.39 -17.14 -1.03
CA GLY A 96 19.73 -17.08 0.40
C GLY A 96 18.76 -16.28 1.26
N THR A 97 17.53 -16.01 0.80
CA THR A 97 16.49 -15.38 1.63
C THR A 97 15.84 -16.41 2.55
N PHE A 98 15.96 -16.19 3.85
CA PHE A 98 15.34 -17.01 4.89
C PHE A 98 13.87 -16.63 5.09
N GLY A 99 13.05 -17.63 5.41
CA GLY A 99 11.64 -17.39 5.75
C GLY A 99 10.76 -17.00 4.58
N LEU A 100 11.19 -17.23 3.33
CA LEU A 100 10.25 -17.23 2.21
C LEU A 100 9.18 -18.29 2.48
N PRO A 101 7.88 -17.92 2.45
CA PRO A 101 6.80 -18.89 2.58
C PRO A 101 6.99 -20.07 1.61
N SER A 102 6.72 -21.30 2.05
CA SER A 102 7.01 -22.51 1.28
C SER A 102 6.28 -22.51 -0.06
N ASP A 103 5.01 -22.12 -0.04
CA ASP A 103 4.15 -21.88 -1.22
C ASP A 103 4.80 -20.89 -2.20
N LEU A 104 5.34 -19.78 -1.71
CA LEU A 104 6.03 -18.80 -2.55
C LEU A 104 7.38 -19.33 -3.08
N SER A 105 8.18 -19.98 -2.23
CA SER A 105 9.56 -20.36 -2.55
C SER A 105 9.67 -21.44 -3.63
N GLN A 106 8.69 -22.35 -3.70
CA GLN A 106 8.70 -23.52 -4.58
C GLN A 106 7.86 -23.31 -5.84
N ARG A 107 6.78 -22.53 -5.74
CA ARG A 107 5.90 -22.24 -6.88
C ARG A 107 6.65 -21.43 -7.94
N ARG A 108 6.33 -21.71 -9.20
CA ARG A 108 6.85 -20.95 -10.35
C ARG A 108 5.92 -19.79 -10.67
N PHE A 109 6.51 -18.67 -11.05
CA PHE A 109 5.82 -17.45 -11.43
C PHE A 109 6.36 -16.98 -12.76
N HIS A 110 5.53 -16.28 -13.53
CA HIS A 110 6.00 -15.45 -14.60
C HIS A 110 6.69 -14.25 -13.96
N VAL A 111 7.94 -14.00 -14.34
CA VAL A 111 8.81 -13.02 -13.68
C VAL A 111 9.08 -11.88 -14.64
N TRP A 112 8.75 -10.67 -14.21
CA TRP A 112 9.16 -9.44 -14.84
C TRP A 112 10.08 -8.66 -13.93
N ARG A 113 11.00 -7.92 -14.53
CA ARG A 113 11.83 -6.94 -13.85
C ARG A 113 11.48 -5.56 -14.37
N TYR A 114 11.25 -4.63 -13.44
CA TYR A 114 11.08 -3.22 -13.73
C TYR A 114 12.14 -2.41 -12.95
N ARG A 115 13.17 -1.92 -13.64
CA ARG A 115 14.36 -1.32 -13.00
C ARG A 115 14.99 -2.26 -11.96
N GLU A 116 14.92 -1.93 -10.67
CA GLU A 116 15.38 -2.75 -9.55
C GLU A 116 14.29 -3.61 -8.88
N HIS A 117 13.04 -3.49 -9.34
CA HIS A 117 11.89 -4.17 -8.77
C HIS A 117 11.56 -5.44 -9.55
N TYR A 118 10.97 -6.40 -8.85
CA TYR A 118 10.50 -7.66 -9.45
C TYR A 118 8.98 -7.71 -9.37
N VAL A 119 8.34 -8.16 -10.44
CA VAL A 119 6.91 -8.48 -10.44
C VAL A 119 6.77 -9.96 -10.78
N LEU A 120 6.07 -10.70 -9.93
CA LEU A 120 5.90 -12.14 -10.02
C LEU A 120 4.41 -12.42 -10.17
N ALA A 121 3.97 -13.00 -11.29
CA ALA A 121 2.56 -13.36 -11.49
C ALA A 121 2.38 -14.88 -11.56
N ALA A 122 1.38 -15.38 -10.85
CA ALA A 122 1.02 -16.78 -10.83
C ALA A 122 0.56 -17.33 -12.20
N SER A 123 0.19 -16.43 -13.12
CA SER A 123 -0.39 -16.68 -14.44
C SER A 123 0.09 -15.58 -15.40
N ASP A 124 0.11 -15.85 -16.70
CA ASP A 124 0.43 -14.88 -17.76
C ASP A 124 -0.80 -14.39 -18.55
N GLY A 125 -2.00 -14.53 -17.96
CA GLY A 125 -3.22 -14.01 -18.54
C GLY A 125 -3.16 -12.49 -18.84
N ARG A 126 -4.03 -12.05 -19.75
CA ARG A 126 -4.11 -10.64 -20.20
C ARG A 126 -4.30 -9.65 -19.06
N ARG A 127 -5.11 -10.01 -18.05
CA ARG A 127 -5.37 -9.16 -16.88
C ARG A 127 -4.15 -9.08 -15.96
N GLU A 128 -3.40 -10.16 -15.82
CA GLU A 128 -2.14 -10.23 -15.07
C GLU A 128 -1.09 -9.37 -15.76
N GLN A 129 -0.91 -9.52 -17.07
CA GLN A 129 0.00 -8.69 -17.87
C GLN A 129 -0.35 -7.20 -17.77
N LEU A 130 -1.63 -6.85 -17.84
CA LEU A 130 -2.09 -5.47 -17.64
C LEU A 130 -1.78 -4.96 -16.23
N THR A 131 -1.93 -5.81 -15.21
CA THR A 131 -1.63 -5.46 -13.82
C THR A 131 -0.13 -5.28 -13.61
N VAL A 132 0.71 -6.10 -14.24
CA VAL A 132 2.19 -5.92 -14.26
C VAL A 132 2.56 -4.55 -14.83
N ALA A 133 1.97 -4.16 -15.96
CA ALA A 133 2.18 -2.85 -16.56
C ALA A 133 1.67 -1.71 -15.65
N ALA A 134 0.52 -1.90 -15.00
CA ALA A 134 -0.04 -0.93 -14.06
C ALA A 134 0.84 -0.73 -12.82
N ILE A 135 1.49 -1.79 -12.30
CA ILE A 135 2.47 -1.71 -11.22
C ILE A 135 3.67 -0.87 -11.67
N ALA A 136 4.26 -1.19 -12.83
CA ALA A 136 5.39 -0.43 -13.37
C ALA A 136 5.06 1.06 -13.51
N ARG A 137 3.84 1.37 -13.99
CA ARG A 137 3.35 2.74 -14.14
C ARG A 137 3.18 3.43 -12.79
N ALA A 138 2.59 2.76 -11.81
CA ALA A 138 2.42 3.27 -10.46
C ALA A 138 3.77 3.64 -9.84
N LEU A 139 4.79 2.78 -10.01
CA LEU A 139 6.15 3.03 -9.52
C LEU A 139 6.79 4.25 -10.21
N GLU A 140 6.64 4.41 -11.53
CA GLU A 140 7.16 5.58 -12.23
C GLU A 140 6.48 6.88 -11.79
N LEU A 141 5.18 6.84 -11.58
CA LEU A 141 4.45 8.02 -11.13
C LEU A 141 4.89 8.42 -9.72
N LEU A 142 5.07 7.46 -8.82
CA LEU A 142 5.61 7.71 -7.48
C LEU A 142 7.05 8.27 -7.54
N ARG A 143 7.89 7.70 -8.40
CA ARG A 143 9.29 8.13 -8.62
C ARG A 143 9.39 9.54 -9.19
N ALA A 144 8.57 9.87 -10.18
CA ALA A 144 8.60 11.15 -10.88
C ALA A 144 8.05 12.28 -10.00
N ARG A 145 6.99 12.02 -9.23
CA ARG A 145 6.34 13.04 -8.42
C ARG A 145 6.97 13.23 -7.05
N TRP A 146 7.46 12.16 -6.43
CA TRP A 146 8.01 12.17 -5.08
C TRP A 146 9.34 11.42 -5.02
N PRO A 147 10.39 11.89 -5.71
CA PRO A 147 11.65 11.17 -5.84
C PRO A 147 12.30 10.88 -4.48
N ARG A 148 12.26 11.82 -3.53
CA ARG A 148 12.86 11.62 -2.20
C ARG A 148 12.11 10.55 -1.41
N ARG A 149 10.78 10.60 -1.40
CA ARG A 149 9.94 9.60 -0.72
C ARG A 149 10.07 8.22 -1.36
N TYR A 150 10.07 8.17 -2.70
CA TYR A 150 10.26 6.94 -3.46
C TYR A 150 11.61 6.27 -3.12
N GLN A 151 12.69 7.05 -3.10
CA GLN A 151 14.02 6.56 -2.71
C GLN A 151 14.01 6.00 -1.29
N ALA A 152 13.40 6.72 -0.33
CA ALA A 152 13.34 6.28 1.05
C ALA A 152 12.53 4.98 1.24
N VAL A 153 11.40 4.84 0.54
CA VAL A 153 10.45 3.72 0.73
C VAL A 153 10.84 2.50 -0.11
N PHE A 154 10.95 2.66 -1.42
CA PHE A 154 11.09 1.53 -2.36
C PHE A 154 12.54 1.11 -2.62
N ARG A 155 13.50 2.03 -2.50
CA ARG A 155 14.93 1.70 -2.68
C ARG A 155 15.62 1.42 -1.37
N GLY A 156 15.41 2.28 -0.37
CA GLY A 156 16.06 2.18 0.92
C GLY A 156 17.58 2.35 0.86
N PRO A 157 18.26 2.13 2.00
CA PRO A 157 19.72 2.11 2.06
C PRO A 157 20.27 0.94 1.24
N ARG A 158 21.31 1.20 0.46
CA ARG A 158 22.04 0.20 -0.34
C ARG A 158 23.33 -0.25 0.31
N THR A 159 23.85 0.54 1.27
CA THR A 159 25.09 0.23 1.98
C THR A 159 24.90 0.26 3.49
N ALA A 160 25.76 -0.48 4.20
CA ALA A 160 25.80 -0.46 5.66
C ALA A 160 26.10 0.96 6.18
N GLN A 161 26.97 1.69 5.49
CA GLN A 161 27.33 3.07 5.82
C GLN A 161 26.11 4.01 5.74
N GLU A 162 25.31 3.91 4.67
CA GLU A 162 24.07 4.69 4.54
C GLU A 162 23.10 4.42 5.68
N GLN A 163 22.86 3.14 6.01
CA GLN A 163 21.93 2.81 7.08
C GLN A 163 22.44 3.24 8.46
N LEU A 164 23.75 3.11 8.69
CA LEU A 164 24.38 3.59 9.92
C LEU A 164 24.35 5.11 10.03
N ALA A 165 24.58 5.84 8.93
CA ALA A 165 24.46 7.29 8.91
C ALA A 165 23.03 7.73 9.26
N ARG A 166 22.00 7.06 8.70
CA ARG A 166 20.58 7.31 9.04
C ARG A 166 20.27 7.06 10.52
N LEU A 167 20.87 6.02 11.11
CA LEU A 167 20.75 5.73 12.54
C LEU A 167 21.40 6.82 13.40
N ARG A 168 22.66 7.16 13.11
CA ARG A 168 23.45 8.11 13.89
C ARG A 168 22.95 9.54 13.76
N ALA A 169 22.36 9.91 12.62
CA ALA A 169 21.69 11.20 12.46
C ALA A 169 20.56 11.42 13.48
N ARG A 170 20.01 10.35 14.07
CA ARG A 170 18.92 10.42 15.06
C ARG A 170 19.37 10.11 16.47
N ASP A 171 20.30 9.16 16.61
CA ASP A 171 20.89 8.79 17.88
C ASP A 171 22.40 8.56 17.68
N PRO A 172 23.21 9.62 17.86
CA PRO A 172 24.65 9.55 17.63
C PRO A 172 25.37 8.49 18.48
N LYS A 173 24.78 8.11 19.63
CA LYS A 173 25.37 7.18 20.60
C LYS A 173 24.88 5.74 20.44
N LYS A 174 23.98 5.47 19.48
CA LYS A 174 23.38 4.15 19.31
C LYS A 174 24.39 3.12 18.84
N SER A 175 24.69 2.14 19.69
CA SER A 175 25.34 0.91 19.27
C SER A 175 24.35 0.03 18.49
N VAL A 176 24.78 -0.53 17.36
CA VAL A 176 23.95 -1.41 16.54
C VAL A 176 24.66 -2.73 16.34
N SER A 177 24.02 -3.82 16.76
CA SER A 177 24.50 -5.18 16.51
C SER A 177 24.13 -5.67 15.11
N PHE A 178 23.10 -5.09 14.48
CA PHE A 178 22.70 -5.43 13.12
C PHE A 178 22.07 -4.27 12.33
N LEU A 179 22.14 -4.35 11.00
CA LEU A 179 21.60 -3.41 10.02
C LEU A 179 20.77 -4.15 8.98
N ASN A 180 19.69 -3.50 8.54
CA ASN A 180 18.83 -3.99 7.48
C ASN A 180 19.02 -3.16 6.22
N LEU A 181 19.33 -3.82 5.11
CA LEU A 181 19.28 -3.25 3.77
C LEU A 181 18.11 -3.83 3.00
N THR A 182 17.62 -3.08 2.02
CA THR A 182 16.67 -3.57 1.03
C THR A 182 17.44 -4.00 -0.21
N ARG A 183 17.49 -5.31 -0.46
CA ARG A 183 18.07 -5.88 -1.68
C ARG A 183 17.18 -5.57 -2.87
N CYS A 184 15.91 -5.91 -2.78
CA CYS A 184 14.90 -5.59 -3.79
C CYS A 184 13.52 -5.38 -3.17
N PHE A 185 12.63 -4.84 -4.00
CA PHE A 185 11.20 -4.83 -3.79
C PHE A 185 10.54 -5.79 -4.77
N ALA A 186 9.69 -6.68 -4.27
CA ALA A 186 8.98 -7.68 -5.06
C ALA A 186 7.47 -7.49 -4.95
N PHE A 187 6.79 -7.42 -6.09
CA PHE A 187 5.35 -7.37 -6.19
C PHE A 187 4.85 -8.73 -6.68
N VAL A 188 4.04 -9.41 -5.86
CA VAL A 188 3.55 -10.75 -6.17
C VAL A 188 2.06 -10.68 -6.46
N LEU A 189 1.65 -11.04 -7.68
CA LEU A 189 0.26 -11.24 -8.05
C LEU A 189 -0.12 -12.68 -7.69
N ASP A 190 -0.66 -12.85 -6.49
CA ASP A 190 -1.07 -14.14 -5.97
C ASP A 190 -2.27 -14.01 -5.02
N GLY A 191 -3.12 -15.02 -4.99
CA GLY A 191 -4.34 -15.05 -4.19
C GLY A 191 -4.16 -15.72 -2.82
N GLY A 192 -5.29 -16.11 -2.22
CA GLY A 192 -5.29 -16.99 -1.04
C GLY A 192 -5.36 -16.27 0.32
N PHE A 193 -5.67 -14.97 0.35
CA PHE A 193 -5.95 -14.23 1.58
C PHE A 193 -7.13 -13.27 1.38
N SER A 194 -7.77 -12.80 2.45
CA SER A 194 -9.02 -12.03 2.33
C SER A 194 -8.83 -10.54 2.02
N ALA A 195 -7.63 -10.00 2.25
CA ALA A 195 -7.31 -8.59 2.00
C ALA A 195 -6.95 -8.34 0.52
N ILE A 196 -6.98 -7.06 0.11
CA ILE A 196 -6.54 -6.60 -1.21
C ILE A 196 -5.06 -6.84 -1.41
N ALA A 197 -4.27 -6.56 -0.39
CA ALA A 197 -2.83 -6.74 -0.40
C ALA A 197 -2.32 -7.14 0.99
N ARG A 198 -1.06 -7.56 1.02
CA ARG A 198 -0.30 -7.79 2.25
C ARG A 198 1.18 -7.56 2.02
N SER A 199 1.86 -7.06 3.04
CA SER A 199 3.30 -6.83 3.04
C SER A 199 4.09 -7.95 3.73
N GLY A 200 5.22 -8.28 3.11
CA GLY A 200 6.25 -9.20 3.58
C GLY A 200 7.59 -8.47 3.71
N TYR A 201 8.41 -8.94 4.65
CA TYR A 201 9.79 -8.45 4.78
C TYR A 201 10.66 -9.64 5.17
N GLU A 202 11.22 -10.29 4.17
CA GLU A 202 11.93 -11.56 4.28
C GLU A 202 13.42 -11.31 4.52
N LEU A 203 13.96 -11.97 5.57
CA LEU A 203 15.34 -11.74 5.98
C LEU A 203 16.31 -12.40 5.02
N GLY A 204 17.25 -11.64 4.50
CA GLY A 204 18.31 -12.17 3.65
C GLY A 204 19.39 -12.91 4.41
N LYS A 205 20.38 -13.41 3.65
CA LYS A 205 21.60 -13.96 4.21
C LYS A 205 22.29 -12.93 5.12
N LYS A 206 22.62 -13.36 6.33
CA LYS A 206 23.43 -12.61 7.28
C LYS A 206 24.87 -12.50 6.77
N GLN A 207 25.41 -11.28 6.73
CA GLN A 207 26.80 -11.01 6.41
C GLN A 207 27.42 -10.14 7.52
N ARG A 208 28.53 -10.57 8.11
CA ARG A 208 29.28 -9.70 9.03
C ARG A 208 30.08 -8.69 8.21
N VAL A 209 29.94 -7.41 8.54
CA VAL A 209 30.68 -6.31 7.88
C VAL A 209 31.32 -5.41 8.92
N GLN A 210 32.46 -4.81 8.57
CA GLN A 210 33.10 -3.77 9.38
C GLN A 210 32.60 -2.40 8.91
N VAL A 211 32.18 -1.56 9.86
CA VAL A 211 31.73 -0.19 9.58
C VAL A 211 32.39 0.75 10.59
N GLY A 212 33.47 1.41 10.16
CA GLY A 212 34.41 2.03 11.10
C GLY A 212 35.03 0.96 12.01
N ASP A 213 35.05 1.22 13.31
CA ASP A 213 35.65 0.31 14.31
C ASP A 213 34.66 -0.74 14.85
N GLN A 214 33.49 -0.90 14.21
CA GLN A 214 32.41 -1.78 14.69
C GLN A 214 32.13 -2.92 13.70
N SER A 215 32.04 -4.13 14.24
CA SER A 215 31.62 -5.33 13.51
C SER A 215 30.10 -5.50 13.63
N VAL A 216 29.39 -5.37 12.52
CA VAL A 216 27.92 -5.30 12.49
C VAL A 216 27.36 -6.40 11.60
N ASP A 217 26.25 -7.00 12.02
CA ASP A 217 25.53 -7.99 11.21
C ASP A 217 24.64 -7.31 10.17
N LEU A 218 24.90 -7.51 8.89
CA LEU A 218 24.12 -6.97 7.78
C LEU A 218 23.15 -8.00 7.24
N PHE A 219 21.89 -7.62 7.11
CA PHE A 219 20.85 -8.43 6.46
C PHE A 219 20.38 -7.75 5.18
N GLN A 220 20.50 -8.45 4.05
CA GLN A 220 20.07 -7.96 2.74
C GLN A 220 18.69 -8.50 2.38
N ASN A 221 17.66 -7.78 2.81
CA ASN A 221 16.31 -8.30 2.87
C ASN A 221 15.54 -8.10 1.56
N VAL A 222 14.53 -8.93 1.36
CA VAL A 222 13.52 -8.70 0.32
C VAL A 222 12.32 -8.03 0.98
N ALA A 223 11.89 -6.90 0.42
CA ALA A 223 10.60 -6.32 0.76
C ALA A 223 9.59 -6.83 -0.26
N ARG A 224 8.44 -7.32 0.20
CA ARG A 224 7.42 -7.92 -0.67
C ARG A 224 6.06 -7.27 -0.46
N VAL A 225 5.35 -7.03 -1.55
CA VAL A 225 3.93 -6.70 -1.54
C VAL A 225 3.21 -7.75 -2.36
N THR A 226 2.32 -8.49 -1.73
CA THR A 226 1.47 -9.46 -2.43
C THR A 226 0.11 -8.84 -2.65
N LEU A 227 -0.32 -8.79 -3.90
CA LEU A 227 -1.61 -8.30 -4.34
C LEU A 227 -2.54 -9.49 -4.58
N ASN A 228 -3.67 -9.52 -3.88
CA ASN A 228 -4.70 -10.51 -4.12
C ASN A 228 -5.44 -10.17 -5.40
N PHE A 229 -5.00 -10.79 -6.47
CA PHE A 229 -5.54 -10.57 -7.80
C PHE A 229 -7.04 -10.84 -7.89
N ALA A 230 -7.55 -11.87 -7.21
CA ALA A 230 -8.98 -12.17 -7.19
C ALA A 230 -9.79 -11.08 -6.45
N ALA A 231 -9.26 -10.53 -5.36
CA ALA A 231 -9.89 -9.41 -4.65
C ALA A 231 -9.91 -8.13 -5.51
N ILE A 232 -8.82 -7.86 -6.22
CA ILE A 232 -8.67 -6.71 -7.13
C ILE A 232 -9.62 -6.81 -8.33
N GLN A 233 -9.85 -8.01 -8.87
CA GLN A 233 -10.77 -8.21 -10.00
C GLN A 233 -12.25 -8.23 -9.62
N GLY A 234 -12.57 -8.40 -8.33
CA GLY A 234 -13.93 -8.66 -7.89
C GLY A 234 -14.34 -7.77 -6.73
N ILE A 235 -14.54 -8.39 -5.57
CA ILE A 235 -15.28 -7.80 -4.45
C ILE A 235 -14.66 -6.49 -3.96
N SER A 236 -13.33 -6.37 -3.94
CA SER A 236 -12.70 -5.22 -3.28
C SER A 236 -12.69 -3.98 -4.16
N SER A 237 -12.38 -4.12 -5.44
CA SER A 237 -12.54 -3.02 -6.41
C SER A 237 -14.00 -2.62 -6.51
N HIS A 238 -14.92 -3.58 -6.53
CA HIS A 238 -16.35 -3.30 -6.54
C HIS A 238 -16.82 -2.53 -5.30
N ARG A 239 -16.39 -2.91 -4.10
CA ARG A 239 -16.71 -2.16 -2.87
C ARG A 239 -16.25 -0.71 -2.92
N LEU A 240 -15.13 -0.44 -3.61
CA LEU A 240 -14.54 0.88 -3.73
C LEU A 240 -15.29 1.75 -4.77
N TYR A 241 -15.59 1.21 -5.95
CA TYR A 241 -16.14 2.00 -7.07
C TYR A 241 -17.63 1.79 -7.36
N GLN A 242 -18.20 0.66 -6.94
CA GLN A 242 -19.62 0.30 -6.98
C GLN A 242 -20.24 0.43 -8.36
N ARG A 243 -19.55 -0.04 -9.41
CA ARG A 243 -20.10 -0.06 -10.78
C ARG A 243 -20.76 -1.39 -11.07
N GLU A 244 -21.73 -1.36 -11.99
CA GLU A 244 -22.48 -2.55 -12.40
C GLU A 244 -21.58 -3.58 -13.07
N GLU A 245 -20.59 -3.15 -13.85
CA GLU A 245 -19.65 -4.03 -14.54
C GLU A 245 -18.34 -4.19 -13.73
N PRO A 246 -18.01 -5.39 -13.22
CA PRO A 246 -16.80 -5.62 -12.43
C PRO A 246 -15.50 -5.29 -13.15
N LEU A 247 -15.51 -5.38 -14.48
CA LEU A 247 -14.37 -5.01 -15.30
C LEU A 247 -14.03 -3.52 -15.16
N VAL A 248 -15.05 -2.65 -15.10
CA VAL A 248 -14.87 -1.21 -14.89
C VAL A 248 -14.20 -0.95 -13.54
N ASP A 249 -14.62 -1.67 -12.50
CA ASP A 249 -14.07 -1.54 -11.16
C ASP A 249 -12.60 -2.01 -11.10
N PHE A 250 -12.29 -3.16 -11.71
CA PHE A 250 -10.92 -3.65 -11.84
C PHE A 250 -10.00 -2.63 -12.51
N LEU A 251 -10.45 -2.09 -13.64
CA LEU A 251 -9.69 -1.14 -14.43
C LEU A 251 -9.48 0.19 -13.70
N ARG A 252 -10.53 0.73 -13.07
CA ARG A 252 -10.43 1.91 -12.18
C ARG A 252 -9.44 1.65 -11.05
N TYR A 253 -9.49 0.47 -10.44
CA TYR A 253 -8.55 0.07 -9.40
C TYR A 253 -7.10 0.12 -9.91
N LEU A 254 -6.79 -0.45 -11.08
CA LEU A 254 -5.43 -0.39 -11.66
C LEU A 254 -4.94 1.05 -11.89
N ARG A 255 -5.87 1.98 -12.15
CA ARG A 255 -5.55 3.39 -12.41
C ARG A 255 -5.20 4.18 -11.15
N ASP A 256 -6.03 4.13 -10.11
CA ASP A 256 -5.87 4.96 -8.91
C ASP A 256 -5.73 4.16 -7.61
N GLY A 257 -6.55 3.14 -7.39
CA GLY A 257 -6.49 2.30 -6.18
C GLY A 257 -5.15 1.60 -5.98
N LEU A 258 -4.54 1.10 -7.06
CA LEU A 258 -3.28 0.36 -7.01
C LEU A 258 -2.13 1.19 -6.43
N VAL A 259 -2.06 2.47 -6.75
CA VAL A 259 -0.97 3.36 -6.32
C VAL A 259 -0.99 3.56 -4.82
N GLU A 260 -2.20 3.76 -4.28
CA GLU A 260 -2.43 3.80 -2.83
C GLU A 260 -1.95 2.51 -2.19
N THR A 261 -2.38 1.37 -2.73
CA THR A 261 -2.08 0.06 -2.13
C THR A 261 -0.59 -0.24 -2.16
N LEU A 262 0.10 0.08 -3.25
CA LEU A 262 1.55 -0.07 -3.31
C LEU A 262 2.27 0.84 -2.31
N ALA A 263 1.81 2.09 -2.15
CA ALA A 263 2.39 3.01 -1.17
C ALA A 263 2.14 2.54 0.28
N HIS A 264 0.90 2.16 0.61
CA HIS A 264 0.50 1.65 1.93
C HIS A 264 1.32 0.43 2.32
N GLU A 265 1.33 -0.61 1.47
CA GLU A 265 2.05 -1.83 1.79
C GLU A 265 3.58 -1.62 1.82
N ALA A 266 4.09 -0.69 1.02
CA ALA A 266 5.51 -0.37 1.07
C ALA A 266 5.92 0.39 2.34
N LEU A 267 5.02 1.17 2.91
CA LEU A 267 5.23 1.77 4.23
C LEU A 267 5.29 0.71 5.33
N HIS A 268 4.49 -0.35 5.28
CA HIS A 268 4.68 -1.49 6.20
C HIS A 268 6.07 -2.12 6.06
N CYS A 269 6.56 -2.33 4.84
CA CYS A 269 7.92 -2.84 4.62
C CYS A 269 8.98 -1.89 5.18
N LEU A 270 8.80 -0.58 4.99
CA LEU A 270 9.66 0.47 5.54
C LEU A 270 9.75 0.37 7.07
N LEU A 271 8.62 0.20 7.76
CA LEU A 271 8.59 0.05 9.22
C LEU A 271 9.40 -1.15 9.70
N ARG A 272 9.25 -2.29 9.03
CA ARG A 272 9.99 -3.51 9.37
C ARG A 272 11.49 -3.35 9.12
N ARG A 273 11.88 -2.71 8.01
CA ARG A 273 13.28 -2.39 7.69
C ARG A 273 13.90 -1.48 8.74
N ASP A 274 13.23 -0.36 9.00
CA ASP A 274 13.74 0.74 9.80
C ASP A 274 13.37 0.59 11.30
N LYS A 275 12.97 -0.60 11.77
CA LYS A 275 12.69 -0.87 13.20
C LYS A 275 13.82 -0.43 14.14
N ASN A 276 15.07 -0.49 13.68
CA ASN A 276 16.23 -0.03 14.43
C ASN A 276 16.47 1.48 14.29
N VAL A 277 15.99 2.10 13.21
CA VAL A 277 16.18 3.52 12.87
C VAL A 277 15.08 4.40 13.46
N GLU A 278 13.85 3.88 13.56
CA GLU A 278 12.75 4.51 14.29
C GLU A 278 12.30 3.70 15.49
N PRO A 279 13.04 3.83 16.61
CA PRO A 279 12.68 3.13 17.83
C PRO A 279 11.34 3.61 18.39
N LEU A 280 10.88 4.85 18.14
CA LEU A 280 9.59 5.32 18.69
C LEU A 280 8.44 4.44 18.22
N PHE A 281 8.32 4.30 16.90
CA PHE A 281 7.19 3.63 16.29
C PHE A 281 7.19 2.15 16.66
N TRP A 282 8.36 1.50 16.59
CA TRP A 282 8.49 0.11 16.97
C TRP A 282 8.27 -0.10 18.47
N LEU A 283 8.82 0.76 19.33
CA LEU A 283 8.61 0.70 20.78
C LEU A 283 7.14 0.93 21.15
N LEU A 284 6.45 1.83 20.46
CA LEU A 284 5.02 2.03 20.65
C LEU A 284 4.25 0.77 20.28
N ILE A 285 4.45 0.21 19.09
CA ILE A 285 3.75 -1.00 18.65
C ILE A 285 4.05 -2.18 19.58
N GLU A 286 5.31 -2.45 19.89
CA GLU A 286 5.68 -3.55 20.78
C GLU A 286 5.11 -3.37 22.19
N ARG A 287 5.12 -2.14 22.71
CA ARG A 287 4.51 -1.84 24.01
C ARG A 287 3.00 -2.07 23.98
N LEU A 288 2.33 -1.69 22.90
CA LEU A 288 0.90 -1.94 22.75
C LEU A 288 0.58 -3.42 22.52
N ARG A 289 1.42 -4.15 21.78
CA ARG A 289 1.35 -5.62 21.67
C ARG A 289 1.49 -6.27 23.05
N SER A 290 2.39 -5.78 23.90
CA SER A 290 2.55 -6.30 25.26
C SER A 290 1.36 -6.00 26.18
N LEU A 291 0.64 -4.90 25.94
CA LEU A 291 -0.50 -4.48 26.77
C LEU A 291 -1.84 -5.08 26.32
N GLY A 292 -2.07 -5.26 25.02
CA GLY A 292 -3.36 -5.69 24.48
C GLY A 292 -3.27 -6.72 23.33
N GLY A 293 -2.11 -7.35 23.18
CA GLY A 293 -1.87 -8.43 22.23
C GLY A 293 -1.66 -7.98 20.78
N GLU A 294 -1.44 -8.96 19.90
CA GLU A 294 -1.10 -8.74 18.49
C GLU A 294 -2.17 -7.97 17.72
N LYS A 295 -3.45 -8.19 18.05
CA LYS A 295 -4.59 -7.50 17.40
C LYS A 295 -4.50 -6.00 17.59
N LEU A 296 -4.12 -5.54 18.78
CA LEU A 296 -4.00 -4.14 19.09
C LEU A 296 -2.80 -3.51 18.38
N GLY A 297 -1.63 -4.16 18.46
CA GLY A 297 -0.43 -3.69 17.77
C GLY A 297 -0.66 -3.48 16.27
N LYS A 298 -1.34 -4.43 15.62
CA LYS A 298 -1.73 -4.33 14.20
C LYS A 298 -2.65 -3.14 13.92
N GLN A 299 -3.69 -2.91 14.73
CA GLN A 299 -4.60 -1.78 14.51
C GLN A 299 -3.90 -0.43 14.57
N VAL A 300 -2.92 -0.29 15.47
CA VAL A 300 -2.11 0.92 15.55
C VAL A 300 -1.17 1.02 14.36
N GLU A 301 -0.47 -0.06 14.00
CA GLU A 301 0.39 -0.10 12.81
C GLU A 301 -0.35 0.37 11.55
N GLU A 302 -1.54 -0.19 11.29
CA GLU A 302 -2.40 0.21 10.16
C GLU A 302 -2.76 1.69 10.23
N ALA A 303 -3.20 2.21 11.39
CA ALA A 303 -3.58 3.61 11.52
C ALA A 303 -2.44 4.57 11.13
N PHE A 304 -1.21 4.26 11.54
CA PHE A 304 -0.02 5.04 11.17
C PHE A 304 0.34 4.92 9.69
N VAL A 305 0.28 3.71 9.13
CA VAL A 305 0.59 3.48 7.72
C VAL A 305 -0.39 4.23 6.83
N VAL A 306 -1.69 4.21 7.16
CA VAL A 306 -2.73 4.91 6.39
C VAL A 306 -2.55 6.41 6.45
N GLU A 307 -2.25 6.95 7.62
CA GLU A 307 -1.96 8.37 7.77
C GLU A 307 -0.72 8.75 6.95
N GLY A 308 0.34 7.93 7.00
CA GLY A 308 1.54 8.08 6.19
C GLY A 308 1.26 8.06 4.68
N ALA A 309 0.50 7.07 4.22
CA ALA A 309 0.11 6.92 2.82
C ALA A 309 -0.77 8.09 2.37
N THR A 310 -1.77 8.46 3.17
CA THR A 310 -2.66 9.61 2.91
C THR A 310 -1.86 10.89 2.79
N ARG A 311 -0.92 11.16 3.70
CA ARG A 311 -0.07 12.37 3.66
C ARG A 311 0.91 12.34 2.50
N TRP A 312 1.52 11.19 2.20
CA TRP A 312 2.38 11.05 1.03
C TRP A 312 1.60 11.43 -0.24
N LEU A 313 0.39 10.91 -0.37
CA LEU A 313 -0.44 11.09 -1.56
C LEU A 313 -1.30 12.37 -1.53
N SER A 314 -1.29 13.10 -0.41
CA SER A 314 -1.93 14.41 -0.27
C SER A 314 -1.27 15.44 -1.19
N GLY A 315 -2.05 16.35 -1.77
CA GLY A 315 -1.59 17.27 -2.82
C GLY A 315 -1.85 16.78 -4.25
N GLY A 316 -2.88 15.94 -4.46
CA GLY A 316 -3.45 15.63 -5.78
C GLY A 316 -3.22 14.21 -6.30
N GLY A 317 -2.76 13.26 -5.48
CA GLY A 317 -2.43 11.90 -5.94
C GLY A 317 -3.62 10.98 -6.25
N LEU A 318 -4.64 11.01 -5.41
CA LEU A 318 -5.75 10.06 -5.46
C LEU A 318 -7.08 10.79 -5.64
N SER A 319 -8.09 10.10 -6.17
CA SER A 319 -9.46 10.62 -6.15
C SER A 319 -9.95 10.76 -4.70
N GLU A 320 -10.88 11.69 -4.47
CA GLU A 320 -11.47 11.88 -3.13
C GLU A 320 -12.20 10.63 -2.67
N GLN A 321 -12.82 9.89 -3.60
CA GLN A 321 -13.44 8.59 -3.35
C GLN A 321 -12.44 7.56 -2.81
N VAL A 322 -11.30 7.36 -3.50
CA VAL A 322 -10.24 6.43 -3.07
C VAL A 322 -9.67 6.87 -1.72
N SER A 323 -9.32 8.15 -1.61
CA SER A 323 -8.78 8.72 -0.36
C SER A 323 -9.75 8.60 0.82
N GLY A 324 -11.06 8.72 0.57
CA GLY A 324 -12.12 8.59 1.57
C GLY A 324 -12.34 7.14 1.97
N TYR A 325 -12.33 6.22 1.01
CA TYR A 325 -12.45 4.77 1.25
C TYR A 325 -11.33 4.26 2.16
N TYR A 326 -10.06 4.53 1.82
CA TYR A 326 -8.92 4.08 2.62
C TYR A 326 -8.87 4.74 3.99
N ARG A 327 -9.16 6.06 4.09
CA ARG A 327 -9.29 6.73 5.39
C ARG A 327 -10.42 6.14 6.23
N GLY A 328 -11.57 5.83 5.63
CA GLY A 328 -12.72 5.25 6.31
C GLY A 328 -12.45 3.85 6.84
N LEU A 329 -11.89 2.98 6.00
CA LEU A 329 -11.58 1.60 6.34
C LEU A 329 -10.49 1.47 7.39
N PHE A 330 -9.38 2.20 7.22
CA PHE A 330 -8.16 1.88 7.96
C PHE A 330 -7.76 2.96 8.98
N SER A 331 -8.01 4.25 8.73
CA SER A 331 -7.68 5.29 9.72
C SER A 331 -8.82 5.53 10.70
N ASN A 332 -10.01 5.88 10.22
CA ASN A 332 -11.14 6.29 11.07
C ASN A 332 -11.65 5.16 11.95
N MET A 333 -11.71 3.93 11.43
CA MET A 333 -12.15 2.78 12.22
C MET A 333 -11.16 2.48 13.36
N HIS A 334 -9.86 2.48 13.09
CA HIS A 334 -8.83 2.19 14.09
C HIS A 334 -8.70 3.35 15.08
N ARG A 335 -8.66 4.60 14.62
CA ARG A 335 -8.65 5.79 15.49
C ARG A 335 -9.91 5.88 16.36
N ARG A 336 -11.09 5.57 15.84
CA ARG A 336 -12.33 5.52 16.64
C ARG A 336 -12.28 4.44 17.72
N ARG A 337 -11.80 3.24 17.40
CA ARG A 337 -11.59 2.16 18.39
C ARG A 337 -10.59 2.55 19.47
N LEU A 338 -9.59 3.36 19.12
CA LEU A 338 -8.61 3.91 20.04
C LEU A 338 -9.09 5.20 20.72
N GLY A 339 -10.29 5.73 20.46
CA GLY A 339 -10.70 7.03 21.00
C GLY A 339 -9.82 8.22 20.56
N LEU A 340 -9.08 8.08 19.45
CA LEU A 340 -8.17 9.10 18.90
C LEU A 340 -8.80 9.95 17.78
N LEU A 341 -10.09 9.76 17.51
CA LEU A 341 -10.84 10.56 16.54
C LEU A 341 -11.66 11.61 17.29
N GLY A 342 -11.60 12.88 16.86
CA GLY A 342 -12.39 13.96 17.46
C GLY A 342 -13.88 13.59 17.54
N GLY A 343 -14.48 13.79 18.71
CA GLY A 343 -15.88 13.46 19.00
C GLY A 343 -16.15 12.00 19.40
N SER A 344 -15.14 11.12 19.42
CA SER A 344 -15.27 9.80 20.08
C SER A 344 -14.86 9.92 21.55
N PRO A 345 -15.55 9.26 22.50
CA PRO A 345 -15.10 9.24 23.88
C PRO A 345 -13.70 8.61 23.96
N PRO A 346 -12.78 9.16 24.77
CA PRO A 346 -11.47 8.57 24.96
C PRO A 346 -11.61 7.16 25.52
N THR A 347 -10.77 6.24 25.05
CA THR A 347 -10.66 4.90 25.63
C THR A 347 -9.40 4.84 26.48
N ASP A 348 -9.37 3.99 27.52
CA ASP A 348 -8.17 3.79 28.36
C ASP A 348 -6.93 3.49 27.51
N LEU A 349 -7.15 2.74 26.43
CA LEU A 349 -6.16 2.40 25.45
C LEU A 349 -5.70 3.61 24.62
N GLY A 350 -6.62 4.46 24.17
CA GLY A 350 -6.30 5.74 23.53
C GLY A 350 -5.45 6.64 24.40
N LEU A 351 -5.84 6.76 25.66
CA LEU A 351 -5.11 7.52 26.67
C LEU A 351 -3.72 6.94 26.90
N ALA A 352 -3.57 5.61 26.93
CA ALA A 352 -2.26 4.95 27.04
C ALA A 352 -1.35 5.22 25.82
N VAL A 353 -1.90 5.17 24.59
CA VAL A 353 -1.17 5.52 23.36
C VAL A 353 -0.70 6.98 23.41
N GLN A 354 -1.60 7.90 23.75
CA GLN A 354 -1.29 9.32 23.90
C GLN A 354 -0.22 9.57 24.96
N ALA A 355 -0.32 8.91 26.11
CA ALA A 355 0.66 9.03 27.20
C ALA A 355 2.06 8.53 26.79
N ILE A 356 2.15 7.44 26.03
CA ILE A 356 3.44 6.94 25.51
C ILE A 356 4.05 7.94 24.54
N LEU A 357 3.25 8.45 23.59
CA LEU A 357 3.70 9.43 22.61
C LEU A 357 4.12 10.75 23.28
N LYS A 358 3.34 11.23 24.24
CA LYS A 358 3.64 12.43 25.02
C LYS A 358 4.96 12.31 25.79
N ARG A 359 5.16 11.22 26.53
CA ARG A 359 6.44 10.96 27.23
C ARG A 359 7.63 10.92 26.26
N TYR A 360 7.41 10.46 25.04
CA TYR A 360 8.46 10.46 24.03
C TYR A 360 8.72 11.87 23.47
N ALA A 361 7.68 12.67 23.25
CA ALA A 361 7.78 14.08 22.86
C ALA A 361 8.61 14.87 23.86
N GLU A 362 8.28 14.72 25.15
CA GLU A 362 8.98 15.38 26.26
C GLU A 362 10.47 15.01 26.29
N ARG A 363 10.82 13.73 26.08
CA ARG A 363 12.23 13.28 25.99
C ARG A 363 12.99 13.87 24.80
N ARG A 364 12.30 14.34 23.77
CA ARG A 364 12.88 15.01 22.60
C ARG A 364 12.83 16.54 22.69
N GLY A 365 12.40 17.10 23.83
CA GLY A 365 12.29 18.54 24.03
C GLY A 365 11.13 19.18 23.26
N ALA A 366 10.17 18.38 22.77
CA ALA A 366 8.91 18.93 22.23
C ALA A 366 8.00 19.35 23.39
N THR A 367 7.31 20.48 23.24
CA THR A 367 6.47 21.09 24.28
C THR A 367 5.00 21.11 23.86
N GLY A 368 4.08 20.65 24.71
CA GLY A 368 2.63 20.71 24.47
C GLY A 368 2.02 19.43 23.89
N ASP A 369 0.86 19.55 23.24
CA ASP A 369 0.11 18.45 22.59
C ASP A 369 0.74 17.98 21.25
N ASP A 370 2.05 18.18 21.08
CA ASP A 370 2.84 17.82 19.91
C ASP A 370 2.91 16.31 19.63
N TYR A 371 2.29 15.48 20.48
CA TYR A 371 2.27 14.02 20.30
C TYR A 371 1.59 13.61 18.98
N GLU A 372 0.66 14.42 18.45
CA GLU A 372 0.06 14.16 17.13
C GLU A 372 1.09 14.24 16.01
N THR A 373 2.14 15.07 16.16
CA THR A 373 3.24 15.11 15.19
C THR A 373 4.09 13.85 15.23
N LEU A 374 4.16 13.21 16.40
CA LEU A 374 4.84 11.92 16.60
C LEU A 374 3.99 10.73 16.17
N PHE A 375 2.67 10.89 16.10
CA PHE A 375 1.77 9.92 15.49
C PHE A 375 1.90 9.88 13.96
N ARG A 376 2.74 10.74 13.37
CA ARG A 376 2.94 10.79 11.93
C ARG A 376 4.04 9.84 11.50
N PHE A 377 3.82 9.20 10.37
CA PHE A 377 4.86 8.42 9.71
C PHE A 377 6.01 9.35 9.26
N PRO A 378 7.27 9.09 9.63
CA PRO A 378 8.42 9.92 9.27
C PRO A 378 8.86 9.60 7.83
N ILE A 379 8.07 10.06 6.86
CA ILE A 379 8.46 10.05 5.45
C ILE A 379 9.19 11.37 5.16
N PRO A 380 10.35 11.36 4.47
CA PRO A 380 11.01 12.59 4.05
C PRO A 380 10.06 13.54 3.34
N GLU A 381 10.19 14.83 3.62
CA GLU A 381 9.50 15.88 2.86
C GLU A 381 10.27 16.16 1.56
N GLU A 382 9.57 16.67 0.54
CA GLU A 382 10.19 16.95 -0.77
C GLU A 382 11.14 18.13 -0.71
#